data_AF-A0A968MJA6-F1
#
_entry.id   AF-A0A968MJA6-F1
#
_cell.length_a   1.000
_cell.length_b   1.000
_cell.length_c   1.000
_cell.angle_alpha   90.00
_cell.angle_beta   90.00
_cell.angle_gamma   90.00
#
_symmetry.space_group_name_H-M   'P 1'
#
loop_
_entity.id
_entity.type
_entity.pdbx_description
1 polymer ?
#
loop_
_entity_poly.entity_id
_entity_poly.type
_entity_poly.pdbx_seq_one_letter_code
_entity_poly.pdbx_strand_id
1 'polypeptide(L)'
;MLTLSGDDRLTRNSLIQFDQSRIPEGLTYACYPNPFHLIIPSYSLIFIDQVYDYMLWKDDKEFISQFELGICNVMDWFERRRQENGLLGKMDWWGALAWPRHYKNGEPPAIYEGNNTLYSLHYAYTLKHASEIFTYLGKNEKSGFIS
;
A
#
# COMPACT_ATOMS: atom_id res chain seq x y z
N MET A 1 15.03 9.99 5.59
CA MET A 1 15.05 11.43 5.25
C MET A 1 14.43 12.25 6.38
N LEU A 2 13.21 11.92 6.84
CA LEU A 2 12.54 12.56 7.99
C LEU A 2 13.34 12.57 9.31
N THR A 3 13.93 11.43 9.67
CA THR A 3 14.71 11.28 10.90
C THR A 3 16.02 12.05 10.91
N LEU A 4 16.47 12.54 9.74
CA LEU A 4 17.75 13.23 9.57
C LEU A 4 17.60 14.76 9.49
N SER A 5 16.50 15.26 8.89
CA SER A 5 16.28 16.71 8.70
C SER A 5 15.30 17.34 9.69
N GLY A 6 14.39 16.56 10.30
CA GLY A 6 13.29 17.08 11.12
C GLY A 6 12.18 17.82 10.35
N ASP A 7 12.44 18.20 9.10
CA ASP A 7 11.49 18.78 8.14
C ASP A 7 10.70 17.67 7.43
N ASP A 8 9.37 17.78 7.45
CA ASP A 8 8.44 16.77 6.97
C ASP A 8 7.69 17.16 5.69
N ARG A 9 7.89 18.39 5.20
CA ARG A 9 7.15 18.94 4.05
C ARG A 9 7.31 18.06 2.81
N LEU A 10 8.52 17.52 2.57
CA LEU A 10 8.77 16.63 1.43
C LEU A 10 8.02 15.30 1.55
N THR A 11 7.93 14.73 2.74
CA THR A 11 7.19 13.47 2.94
C THR A 11 5.69 13.69 2.88
N ARG A 12 5.17 14.78 3.46
CA ARG A 12 3.75 15.13 3.31
C ARG A 12 3.40 15.30 1.82
N ASN A 13 4.22 16.04 1.09
CA ASN A 13 4.05 16.22 -0.34
C ASN A 13 4.11 14.89 -1.12
N SER A 14 5.03 13.98 -0.75
CA SER A 14 5.11 12.65 -1.36
C SER A 14 3.87 11.80 -1.10
N LEU A 15 3.34 11.78 0.13
CA LEU A 15 2.14 11.02 0.47
C LEU A 15 0.90 11.55 -0.26
N ILE A 16 0.75 12.87 -0.32
CA ILE A 16 -0.30 13.53 -1.10
C ILE A 16 -0.21 13.12 -2.59
N GLN A 17 0.99 13.14 -3.16
CA GLN A 17 1.21 12.77 -4.55
C GLN A 17 0.89 11.31 -4.83
N PHE A 18 1.24 10.39 -3.94
CA PHE A 18 0.84 8.99 -4.08
C PHE A 18 -0.69 8.83 -4.03
N ASP A 19 -1.37 9.47 -3.09
CA ASP A 19 -2.84 9.41 -3.00
C ASP A 19 -3.55 10.05 -4.21
N GLN A 20 -2.98 11.12 -4.77
CA GLN A 20 -3.48 11.75 -6.00
C GLN A 20 -3.28 10.88 -7.25
N SER A 21 -2.32 9.95 -7.22
CA SER A 21 -2.02 9.05 -8.34
C SER A 21 -2.96 7.84 -8.45
N ARG A 22 -4.00 7.78 -7.62
CA ARG A 22 -4.95 6.66 -7.61
C ARG A 22 -5.67 6.51 -8.95
N ILE A 23 -5.75 5.26 -9.40
CA ILE A 23 -6.53 4.85 -10.58
C ILE A 23 -7.94 4.43 -10.14
N PRO A 24 -8.90 4.32 -11.08
CA PRO A 24 -10.27 3.90 -10.76
C PRO A 24 -10.36 2.54 -10.05
N GLU A 25 -9.41 1.63 -10.29
CA GLU A 25 -9.32 0.35 -9.58
C GLU A 25 -8.87 0.48 -8.12
N GLY A 26 -8.36 1.65 -7.71
CA GLY A 26 -7.94 1.93 -6.33
C GLY A 26 -6.44 1.91 -6.07
N LEU A 27 -5.64 1.36 -6.99
CA LEU A 27 -4.17 1.34 -6.88
C LEU A 27 -3.56 2.71 -7.17
N THR A 28 -2.32 2.90 -6.72
CA THR A 28 -1.49 4.09 -6.97
C THR A 28 -0.50 3.83 -8.10
N TYR A 29 0.02 4.91 -8.70
CA TYR A 29 1.18 4.80 -9.59
C TYR A 29 2.43 4.47 -8.77
N ALA A 30 3.33 3.66 -9.34
CA ALA A 30 4.63 3.36 -8.73
C ALA A 30 5.59 4.56 -8.75
N CYS A 31 5.35 5.53 -9.65
CA CYS A 31 6.09 6.78 -9.73
C CYS A 31 5.15 7.89 -10.21
N TYR A 32 5.01 8.95 -9.41
CA TYR A 32 4.16 10.10 -9.71
C TYR A 32 4.80 11.40 -9.20
N PRO A 33 4.70 12.53 -9.92
CA PRO A 33 4.06 12.70 -11.23
C PRO A 33 4.92 12.10 -12.35
N ASN A 34 4.29 11.32 -13.23
CA ASN A 34 4.95 10.69 -14.37
C ASN A 34 3.96 10.59 -15.54
N PRO A 35 4.37 10.88 -16.80
CA PRO A 35 3.50 10.74 -17.97
C PRO A 35 3.06 9.30 -18.30
N PHE A 36 3.72 8.27 -17.77
CA PHE A 36 3.41 6.87 -18.10
C PHE A 36 2.58 6.19 -17.01
N HIS A 37 1.62 5.37 -17.43
CA HIS A 37 0.77 4.57 -16.54
C HIS A 37 1.56 3.34 -16.03
N LEU A 38 2.29 3.54 -14.93
CA LEU A 38 3.13 2.51 -14.32
C LEU A 38 2.53 2.05 -12.99
N ILE A 39 1.83 0.91 -13.01
CA ILE A 39 1.18 0.31 -11.85
C ILE A 39 1.98 -0.91 -11.39
N ILE A 40 2.44 -0.86 -10.15
CA ILE A 40 3.07 -1.98 -9.43
C ILE A 40 2.32 -2.11 -8.09
N PRO A 41 1.47 -3.13 -7.89
CA PRO A 41 0.57 -3.19 -6.74
C PRO A 41 1.27 -3.09 -5.38
N SER A 42 2.50 -3.63 -5.26
CA SER A 42 3.31 -3.52 -4.03
C SER A 42 3.58 -2.08 -3.61
N TYR A 43 3.67 -1.12 -4.54
CA TYR A 43 3.86 0.29 -4.22
C TYR A 43 2.62 0.91 -3.57
N SER A 44 1.43 0.39 -3.83
CA SER A 44 0.21 0.82 -3.14
C SER A 44 0.17 0.33 -1.69
N LEU A 45 0.71 -0.85 -1.41
CA LEU A 45 0.91 -1.33 -0.03
C LEU A 45 2.00 -0.50 0.68
N ILE A 46 3.12 -0.22 0.01
CA ILE A 46 4.18 0.66 0.54
C ILE A 46 3.62 2.04 0.88
N PHE A 47 2.76 2.62 0.04
CA PHE A 47 2.12 3.91 0.33
C PHE A 47 1.40 3.87 1.69
N ILE A 48 0.65 2.81 1.98
CA ILE A 48 -0.07 2.67 3.26
C ILE A 48 0.90 2.47 4.42
N ASP A 49 1.93 1.65 4.23
CA ASP A 49 3.00 1.49 5.21
C ASP A 49 3.70 2.83 5.51
N GLN A 50 3.89 3.69 4.50
CA GLN A 50 4.45 5.03 4.67
C GLN A 50 3.51 5.99 5.40
N VAL A 51 2.19 5.89 5.19
CA VAL A 51 1.19 6.64 5.98
C VAL A 51 1.26 6.21 7.44
N TYR A 52 1.37 4.92 7.70
CA TYR A 52 1.54 4.37 9.05
C TYR A 52 2.84 4.85 9.71
N ASP A 53 3.96 4.79 8.99
CA ASP A 53 5.24 5.31 9.49
C ASP A 53 5.17 6.80 9.80
N TYR A 54 4.49 7.59 8.96
CA TYR A 54 4.28 9.02 9.23
C TYR A 54 3.44 9.25 10.48
N MET A 55 2.35 8.48 10.67
CA MET A 55 1.51 8.52 11.86
C MET A 55 2.32 8.24 13.14
N LEU A 56 3.20 7.24 13.13
CA LEU A 56 4.05 6.94 14.29
C LEU A 56 5.00 8.07 14.63
N TRP A 57 5.42 8.86 13.64
CA TRP A 57 6.36 9.95 13.83
C TRP A 57 5.68 11.30 14.12
N LYS A 58 4.44 11.50 13.65
CA LYS A 58 3.65 12.73 13.84
C LYS A 58 2.22 12.38 14.22
N ASP A 59 1.82 12.86 15.40
CA ASP A 59 0.44 12.82 15.90
C ASP A 59 -0.47 13.83 15.16
N ASP A 60 -0.52 13.77 13.83
CA ASP A 60 -1.32 14.66 12.96
C ASP A 60 -2.52 13.89 12.37
N LYS A 61 -3.58 13.75 13.19
CA LYS A 61 -4.81 13.07 12.79
C LYS A 61 -5.49 13.70 11.58
N GLU A 62 -5.46 15.03 11.49
CA GLU A 62 -6.10 15.76 10.40
C GLU A 62 -5.47 15.37 9.06
N PHE A 63 -4.14 15.35 8.99
CA PHE A 63 -3.42 14.92 7.80
C PHE A 63 -3.65 13.45 7.48
N ILE A 64 -3.52 12.55 8.47
CA ILE A 64 -3.70 11.11 8.24
C ILE A 64 -5.12 10.78 7.74
N SER A 65 -6.15 11.48 8.23
CA SER A 65 -7.55 11.25 7.85
C SER A 65 -7.82 11.47 6.35
N GLN A 66 -6.96 12.23 5.66
CA GLN A 66 -7.09 12.51 4.22
C GLN A 66 -6.87 11.24 3.38
N PHE A 67 -6.12 10.26 3.88
CA PHE A 67 -5.73 9.05 3.14
C PHE A 67 -6.71 7.88 3.31
N GLU A 68 -7.74 8.02 4.14
CA GLU A 68 -8.63 6.91 4.49
C GLU A 68 -9.27 6.23 3.28
N LEU A 69 -9.77 7.03 2.34
CA LEU A 69 -10.38 6.50 1.12
C LEU A 69 -9.35 5.73 0.28
N GLY A 70 -8.11 6.21 0.24
CA GLY A 70 -7.03 5.58 -0.51
C GLY A 70 -6.65 4.24 0.08
N ILE A 71 -6.50 4.20 1.40
CA ILE A 71 -6.28 2.96 2.15
C ILE A 71 -7.41 1.97 1.88
N CYS A 72 -8.68 2.39 2.00
CA CYS A 72 -9.82 1.50 1.76
C CYS A 72 -9.83 0.93 0.33
N ASN A 73 -9.58 1.78 -0.67
CA ASN A 73 -9.61 1.38 -2.08
C ASN A 73 -8.50 0.37 -2.41
N VAL A 74 -7.29 0.59 -1.91
CA VAL A 74 -6.18 -0.36 -2.08
C VAL A 74 -6.50 -1.67 -1.38
N MET A 75 -6.99 -1.63 -0.14
CA MET A 75 -7.32 -2.84 0.63
C MET A 75 -8.41 -3.68 -0.06
N ASP A 76 -9.46 -3.04 -0.57
CA ASP A 76 -10.53 -3.70 -1.33
C ASP A 76 -10.02 -4.32 -2.63
N TRP A 77 -9.07 -3.67 -3.32
CA TRP A 77 -8.46 -4.24 -4.53
C TRP A 77 -7.72 -5.56 -4.25
N PHE A 78 -6.99 -5.64 -3.14
CA PHE A 78 -6.29 -6.86 -2.74
C PHE A 78 -7.25 -7.92 -2.18
N GLU A 79 -8.27 -7.54 -1.40
CA GLU A 79 -9.22 -8.49 -0.81
C GLU A 79 -9.99 -9.25 -1.89
N ARG A 80 -10.40 -8.57 -2.98
CA ARG A 80 -11.05 -9.20 -4.14
C ARG A 80 -10.17 -10.23 -4.86
N ARG A 81 -8.87 -10.26 -4.56
CA ARG A 81 -7.90 -11.21 -5.12
C ARG A 81 -7.47 -12.25 -4.09
N ARG A 82 -7.97 -12.21 -2.86
CA ARG A 82 -7.73 -13.24 -1.86
C ARG A 82 -8.50 -14.50 -2.24
N GLN A 83 -7.81 -15.63 -2.22
CA GLN A 83 -8.38 -16.94 -2.50
C GLN A 83 -8.94 -17.55 -1.21
N GLU A 84 -9.71 -18.63 -1.33
CA GLU A 84 -10.30 -19.34 -0.18
C GLU A 84 -9.25 -19.86 0.80
N ASN A 85 -8.04 -20.18 0.32
CA ASN A 85 -6.91 -20.60 1.16
C ASN A 85 -6.21 -19.43 1.89
N GLY A 86 -6.72 -18.20 1.75
CA GLY A 86 -6.19 -17.00 2.38
C GLY A 86 -5.00 -16.35 1.66
N LEU A 87 -4.45 -16.97 0.62
CA LEU A 87 -3.38 -16.39 -0.19
C LEU A 87 -3.94 -15.50 -1.30
N LEU A 88 -3.16 -14.50 -1.71
CA LEU A 88 -3.46 -13.70 -2.88
C LEU A 88 -3.31 -14.55 -4.15
N GLY A 89 -4.32 -14.48 -5.01
CA GLY A 89 -4.34 -15.08 -6.32
C GLY A 89 -3.47 -14.32 -7.33
N LYS A 90 -3.72 -14.55 -8.62
CA LYS A 90 -2.97 -13.96 -9.72
C LYS A 90 -2.92 -12.43 -9.63
N MET A 91 -1.81 -11.85 -10.06
CA MET A 91 -1.63 -10.40 -10.11
C MET A 91 -1.86 -9.87 -11.53
N ASP A 92 -2.73 -8.89 -11.72
CA ASP A 92 -3.10 -8.42 -13.07
C ASP A 92 -2.15 -7.34 -13.63
N TRP A 93 -1.46 -6.61 -12.74
CA TRP A 93 -0.49 -5.57 -13.08
C TRP A 93 0.95 -6.10 -13.01
N TRP A 94 1.94 -5.23 -13.24
CA TRP A 94 3.35 -5.62 -13.08
C TRP A 94 3.60 -6.05 -11.63
N GLY A 95 3.77 -7.36 -11.45
CA GLY A 95 3.90 -8.02 -10.14
C GLY A 95 5.26 -7.86 -9.48
N ALA A 96 6.00 -6.77 -9.75
CA ALA A 96 7.27 -6.53 -9.08
C ALA A 96 7.06 -6.36 -7.57
N LEU A 97 7.94 -6.98 -6.78
CA LEU A 97 7.87 -6.95 -5.31
C LEU A 97 9.24 -6.87 -4.65
N ALA A 98 10.26 -7.49 -5.24
CA ALA A 98 11.62 -7.48 -4.70
C ALA A 98 12.65 -7.58 -5.84
N TRP A 99 13.90 -7.21 -5.57
CA TRP A 99 14.95 -7.16 -6.59
C TRP A 99 16.15 -8.10 -6.33
N PRO A 100 15.95 -9.37 -5.92
CA PRO A 100 17.07 -10.32 -5.86
C PRO A 100 17.54 -10.68 -7.27
N ARG A 101 18.82 -11.07 -7.42
CA ARG A 101 19.43 -11.36 -8.74
C ARG A 101 18.69 -12.39 -9.59
N HIS A 102 17.96 -13.31 -8.97
CA HIS A 102 17.25 -14.39 -9.65
C HIS A 102 15.82 -14.03 -10.07
N TYR A 103 15.31 -12.85 -9.69
CA TYR A 103 14.01 -12.36 -10.19
C TYR A 103 14.21 -11.63 -11.52
N LYS A 104 13.37 -11.96 -12.50
CA LYS A 104 13.28 -11.19 -13.74
C LYS A 104 12.31 -10.04 -13.50
N ASN A 105 12.68 -8.81 -13.84
CA ASN A 105 11.83 -7.61 -13.66
C ASN A 105 11.29 -7.41 -12.23
N GLY A 106 12.00 -7.92 -11.22
CA GLY A 106 11.58 -7.86 -9.83
C GLY A 106 10.36 -8.72 -9.46
N GLU A 107 9.94 -9.61 -10.37
CA GLU A 107 8.79 -10.49 -10.20
C GLU A 107 9.19 -11.80 -9.49
N PRO A 108 8.52 -12.15 -8.38
CA PRO A 108 8.64 -13.49 -7.80
C PRO A 108 8.17 -14.57 -8.78
N PRO A 109 8.66 -15.82 -8.65
CA PRO A 109 8.14 -16.95 -9.42
C PRO A 109 6.63 -17.08 -9.29
N ALA A 110 5.95 -17.45 -10.39
CA ALA A 110 4.52 -17.74 -10.43
C ALA A 110 3.58 -16.56 -10.04
N ILE A 111 4.06 -15.31 -10.10
CA ILE A 111 3.27 -14.13 -9.72
C ILE A 111 1.91 -14.00 -10.45
N TYR A 112 1.85 -14.53 -11.68
CA TYR A 112 0.68 -14.53 -12.55
C TYR A 112 -0.18 -15.81 -12.46
N GLU A 113 0.25 -16.81 -11.68
CA GLU A 113 -0.43 -18.12 -11.55
C GLU A 113 -1.31 -18.19 -10.29
N GLY A 114 -0.95 -17.45 -9.23
CA GLY A 114 -1.68 -17.40 -7.95
C GLY A 114 -0.90 -17.98 -6.78
N ASN A 115 -1.52 -18.12 -5.60
CA ASN A 115 -0.86 -18.55 -4.36
C ASN A 115 0.39 -17.72 -4.02
N ASN A 116 0.28 -16.41 -4.16
CA ASN A 116 1.39 -15.48 -4.08
C ASN A 116 1.84 -15.23 -2.64
N THR A 117 2.70 -16.10 -2.10
CA THR A 117 3.12 -16.07 -0.70
C THR A 117 3.73 -14.74 -0.27
N LEU A 118 4.67 -14.18 -1.04
CA LEU A 118 5.38 -12.96 -0.65
C LEU A 118 4.45 -11.73 -0.71
N TYR A 119 3.58 -11.65 -1.72
CA TYR A 119 2.54 -10.62 -1.79
C TYR A 119 1.52 -10.77 -0.67
N SER A 120 1.13 -12.00 -0.33
CA SER A 120 0.19 -12.27 0.77
C SER A 120 0.77 -11.84 2.11
N LEU A 121 2.07 -12.08 2.32
CA LEU A 121 2.77 -11.63 3.52
C LEU A 121 2.85 -10.10 3.60
N HIS A 122 3.19 -9.42 2.50
CA HIS A 122 3.21 -7.95 2.47
C HIS A 122 1.81 -7.39 2.69
N TYR A 123 0.79 -7.97 2.06
CA TYR A 123 -0.60 -7.57 2.26
C TYR A 123 -1.04 -7.74 3.72
N ALA A 124 -0.77 -8.89 4.35
CA ALA A 124 -1.07 -9.10 5.77
C ALA A 124 -0.34 -8.11 6.69
N TYR A 125 0.92 -7.78 6.39
CA TYR A 125 1.68 -6.76 7.10
C TYR A 125 1.01 -5.38 7.00
N THR A 126 0.62 -4.97 5.79
CA THR A 126 -0.03 -3.69 5.56
C THR A 126 -1.48 -3.67 6.09
N LEU A 127 -2.21 -4.79 6.12
CA LEU A 127 -3.53 -4.90 6.75
C LEU A 127 -3.45 -4.54 8.24
N LYS A 128 -2.43 -5.06 8.93
CA LYS A 128 -2.16 -4.71 10.33
C LYS A 128 -1.93 -3.20 10.50
N HIS A 129 -1.09 -2.60 9.65
CA HIS A 129 -0.85 -1.16 9.68
C HIS A 129 -2.11 -0.33 9.40
N ALA A 130 -2.93 -0.73 8.43
CA ALA A 130 -4.19 -0.09 8.13
C ALA A 130 -5.16 -0.15 9.32
N SER A 131 -5.25 -1.31 9.98
CA SER A 131 -6.03 -1.48 11.22
C SER A 131 -5.56 -0.52 12.33
N GLU A 132 -4.25 -0.37 12.53
CA GLU A 132 -3.69 0.55 13.52
C GLU A 132 -3.96 2.03 13.14
N ILE A 133 -3.85 2.40 11.86
CA ILE A 133 -4.22 3.73 11.36
C ILE A 133 -5.69 4.03 11.66
N PHE A 134 -6.61 3.12 11.32
CA PHE A 134 -8.03 3.35 11.57
C PHE A 134 -8.36 3.44 13.06
N THR A 135 -7.69 2.64 13.89
CA THR A 135 -7.82 2.72 15.36
C THR A 135 -7.35 4.09 15.87
N TYR A 136 -6.20 4.58 15.39
CA TYR A 136 -5.68 5.90 15.73
C TYR A 136 -6.63 7.05 15.33
N LEU A 137 -7.30 6.91 14.19
CA LEU A 137 -8.35 7.83 13.71
C LEU A 137 -9.71 7.66 14.43
N GLY A 138 -9.85 6.68 15.33
CA GLY A 138 -11.09 6.40 16.07
C GLY A 138 -12.16 5.65 15.26
N LYS A 139 -11.78 4.96 14.17
CA LYS A 139 -12.65 4.25 13.22
C LYS A 139 -12.57 2.73 13.42
N ASN A 140 -12.93 2.29 14.62
CA ASN A 140 -12.78 0.90 15.04
C ASN A 140 -13.62 -0.09 14.20
N GLU A 141 -14.73 0.37 13.63
CA GLU A 141 -15.56 -0.40 12.71
C GLU A 141 -14.84 -0.80 11.42
N LYS A 142 -13.97 0.08 10.90
CA LYS A 142 -13.13 -0.22 9.73
C LYS A 142 -11.94 -1.10 10.10
N SER A 143 -11.40 -0.91 11.30
CA SER A 143 -10.29 -1.72 11.83
C SER A 143 -10.64 -3.22 11.88
N GLY A 144 -11.84 -3.56 12.37
CA GLY A 144 -12.29 -4.96 12.44
C GLY A 144 -12.71 -5.59 11.11
N PHE A 145 -12.89 -4.80 10.04
CA PHE A 145 -13.17 -5.33 8.69
C PHE A 145 -11.89 -5.75 7.95
N ILE A 146 -10.74 -5.25 8.40
CA ILE A 146 -9.44 -5.36 7.74
C ILE A 146 -8.51 -6.34 8.49
N SER A 147 -8.87 -6.72 9.73
CA SER A 147 -8.18 -7.72 10.57
C SER A 147 -8.74 -9.13 10.37
#